data_AF-A0A7X2G4U9-F1
#
_entry.id   AF-A0A7X2G4U9-F1
#
_cell.length_a   1.000
_cell.length_b   1.000
_cell.length_c   1.000
_cell.angle_alpha   90.00
_cell.angle_beta   90.00
_cell.angle_gamma   90.00
#
_symmetry.space_group_name_H-M   'P 1'
#
loop_
_entity.id
_entity.type
_entity.pdbx_description
1 polymer ?
#
loop_
_entity_poly.entity_id
_entity_poly.type
_entity_poly.pdbx_seq_one_letter_code
_entity_poly.pdbx_strand_id
1 'polypeptide(L)'
;MEKFCPKCGKKISATAKFCPHCGYNFALRNNNQSISTPKVSREQAKPVKKKRKGKTGILVISLLVVLAAAGGGYYYWNQNSSQTQASQSTKSSSNSTSHRQASQHSTQKSESSSSDDSVEEVKLSNDIGPKESAAAVTYFAAKNDIDGWKSMTNSNDLKVDLSTDDDLLNSLSATGQGMAYVISDDGNSGDRKLVYTIDKDDTINIYSLPSDYDPDSTYQPVKSLPKADMIESINDHHYAFAVKKLQDKVTINQ
;
A
#
# COMPACT_ATOMS: atom_id res chain seq x y z
N MET A 1 27.59 -12.15 13.55
CA MET A 1 26.28 -11.98 12.88
C MET A 1 26.00 -10.50 12.73
N GLU A 2 25.51 -10.09 11.57
CA GLU A 2 25.24 -8.68 11.23
C GLU A 2 23.80 -8.55 10.72
N LYS A 3 23.24 -7.33 10.80
CA LYS A 3 21.90 -6.98 10.31
C LYS A 3 21.95 -5.63 9.59
N PHE A 4 20.94 -5.32 8.78
CA PHE A 4 20.79 -4.01 8.14
C PHE A 4 19.82 -3.12 8.92
N CYS A 5 20.12 -1.83 9.03
CA CYS A 5 19.24 -0.87 9.69
C CYS A 5 18.03 -0.56 8.79
N PRO A 6 16.78 -0.74 9.27
CA PRO A 6 15.58 -0.48 8.47
C PRO A 6 15.39 1.00 8.11
N LYS A 7 16.00 1.91 8.88
CA LYS A 7 15.89 3.36 8.67
C LYS A 7 16.91 3.91 7.68
N CYS A 8 18.13 3.38 7.65
CA CYS A 8 19.21 3.95 6.82
C CYS A 8 19.94 2.95 5.92
N GLY A 9 19.59 1.66 5.97
CA GLY A 9 20.16 0.63 5.11
C GLY A 9 21.59 0.22 5.44
N LYS A 10 22.24 0.84 6.43
CA LYS A 10 23.63 0.49 6.79
C LYS A 10 23.70 -0.80 7.59
N LYS A 11 24.73 -1.58 7.27
CA LYS A 11 25.11 -2.80 7.98
C LYS A 11 25.57 -2.48 9.40
N ILE A 12 25.11 -3.26 10.36
CA ILE A 12 25.40 -3.09 11.79
C ILE A 12 25.55 -4.44 12.49
N SER A 13 26.12 -4.42 13.70
CA SER A 13 26.16 -5.61 14.56
C SER A 13 24.75 -6.11 14.89
N ALA A 14 24.55 -7.43 14.89
CA ALA A 14 23.29 -8.05 15.31
C ALA A 14 22.86 -7.64 16.73
N THR A 15 23.84 -7.44 17.64
CA THR A 15 23.62 -7.08 19.06
C THR A 15 23.48 -5.58 19.30
N ALA A 16 23.59 -4.73 18.27
CA ALA A 16 23.48 -3.29 18.43
C ALA A 16 22.06 -2.89 18.89
N LYS A 17 22.01 -2.13 19.99
CA LYS A 17 20.78 -1.52 20.53
C LYS A 17 20.36 -0.27 19.77
N PHE A 18 21.32 0.50 19.26
CA PHE A 18 21.09 1.68 18.44
C PHE A 18 21.91 1.60 17.16
N CYS A 19 21.40 2.20 16.07
CA CYS A 19 22.17 2.33 14.84
C CYS A 19 23.18 3.48 14.99
N PRO A 20 24.50 3.22 14.88
CA PRO A 20 25.52 4.26 15.04
C PRO A 20 25.50 5.31 13.91
N HIS A 21 24.75 5.06 12.83
CA HIS A 21 24.71 5.93 11.68
C HIS A 21 23.47 6.82 11.57
N CYS A 22 22.37 6.47 12.25
CA CYS A 22 21.12 7.22 12.14
C CYS A 22 20.31 7.26 13.45
N GLY A 23 20.80 6.67 14.53
CA GLY A 23 20.14 6.70 15.84
C GLY A 23 18.94 5.77 16.02
N TYR A 24 18.55 4.97 15.00
CA TYR A 24 17.43 4.03 15.11
C TYR A 24 17.59 3.11 16.33
N ASN A 25 16.57 3.03 17.18
CA ASN A 25 16.56 2.27 18.41
C ASN A 25 15.94 0.88 18.20
N PHE A 26 16.77 -0.17 18.19
CA PHE A 26 16.29 -1.54 18.00
C PHE A 26 15.53 -2.10 19.20
N ALA A 27 15.62 -1.49 20.38
CA ALA A 27 14.90 -1.97 21.57
C ALA A 27 13.38 -1.75 21.46
N LEU A 28 12.93 -0.74 20.70
CA LEU A 28 11.50 -0.51 20.46
C LEU A 28 10.84 -1.67 19.71
N ARG A 29 11.61 -2.44 18.92
CA ARG A 29 11.13 -3.68 18.31
C ARG A 29 11.00 -4.85 19.30
N ASN A 30 11.83 -4.87 20.34
CA ASN A 30 11.99 -6.04 21.21
C ASN A 30 11.14 -5.97 22.48
N ASN A 31 10.51 -4.84 22.79
CA ASN A 31 9.73 -4.71 24.04
C ASN A 31 8.46 -5.56 24.06
N ASN A 32 7.99 -6.08 22.93
CA ASN A 32 6.76 -6.90 22.87
C ASN A 32 7.00 -8.37 22.47
N GLN A 33 8.24 -8.82 22.29
CA GLN A 33 8.56 -10.25 22.21
C GLN A 33 9.54 -10.65 23.30
N SER A 34 8.98 -11.31 24.33
CA SER A 34 9.65 -12.04 25.41
C SER A 34 10.01 -11.25 26.68
N ILE A 35 9.03 -11.11 27.57
CA ILE A 35 9.30 -11.27 29.01
C ILE A 35 9.26 -12.77 29.30
N SER A 36 10.39 -13.45 29.13
CA SER A 36 10.62 -14.73 29.80
C SER A 36 11.89 -14.64 30.64
N THR A 37 11.72 -14.21 31.90
CA THR A 37 12.46 -14.67 33.11
C THR A 37 12.05 -13.82 34.33
N PRO A 38 12.26 -14.29 35.59
CA PRO A 38 12.00 -15.60 36.18
C PRO A 38 10.97 -15.49 37.33
N LYS A 39 10.41 -16.63 37.78
CA LYS A 39 9.65 -16.73 39.03
C LYS A 39 10.40 -16.06 40.19
N VAL A 40 9.81 -15.03 40.78
CA VAL A 40 10.06 -14.67 42.19
C VAL A 40 8.74 -14.75 42.95
N SER A 41 8.85 -15.45 44.08
CA SER A 41 7.80 -15.92 44.97
C SER A 41 7.12 -14.80 45.75
N ARG A 42 5.81 -15.02 45.99
CA ARG A 42 4.96 -14.55 47.10
C ARG A 42 4.82 -13.03 47.31
N GLU A 43 3.58 -12.53 47.23
CA GLU A 43 2.77 -12.32 48.45
C GLU A 43 1.28 -12.19 48.08
N GLN A 44 0.41 -12.62 49.00
CA GLN A 44 -1.02 -12.80 48.85
C GLN A 44 -1.79 -11.47 48.90
N ALA A 45 -2.76 -11.26 48.00
CA ALA A 45 -3.93 -10.41 48.27
C ALA A 45 -5.15 -10.70 47.37
N LYS A 46 -6.09 -11.47 47.94
CA LYS A 46 -7.58 -11.46 47.80
C LYS A 46 -8.27 -11.60 46.42
N PRO A 47 -9.29 -12.48 46.29
CA PRO A 47 -10.07 -12.63 45.06
C PRO A 47 -11.17 -11.55 44.95
N VAL A 48 -11.06 -10.63 44.00
CA VAL A 48 -12.16 -9.75 43.61
C VAL A 48 -13.05 -10.49 42.60
N LYS A 49 -14.27 -10.81 43.03
CA LYS A 49 -15.30 -11.50 42.25
C LYS A 49 -15.69 -10.68 41.00
N LYS A 50 -15.44 -11.20 39.79
CA LYS A 50 -16.02 -10.67 38.54
C LYS A 50 -17.52 -10.99 38.49
N LYS A 51 -18.35 -9.96 38.50
CA LYS A 51 -19.80 -10.04 38.22
C LYS A 51 -19.99 -10.01 36.69
N ARG A 52 -20.44 -11.12 36.09
CA ARG A 52 -20.98 -11.14 34.72
C ARG A 52 -22.41 -10.60 34.74
N LYS A 53 -22.73 -9.61 33.90
CA LYS A 53 -24.11 -9.18 33.60
C LYS A 53 -24.44 -9.59 32.16
N GLY A 54 -25.61 -10.22 32.01
CA GLY A 54 -25.98 -11.06 30.88
C GLY A 54 -26.50 -10.33 29.64
N LYS A 55 -26.56 -11.11 28.56
CA LYS A 55 -27.24 -10.81 27.30
C LYS A 55 -28.73 -11.18 27.44
N THR A 56 -29.62 -10.20 27.32
CA THR A 56 -31.04 -10.41 27.02
C THR A 56 -31.53 -9.19 26.25
N GLY A 57 -31.88 -9.37 24.97
CA GLY A 57 -32.53 -8.30 24.21
C GLY A 57 -32.38 -8.31 22.69
N ILE A 58 -32.35 -9.46 22.01
CA ILE A 58 -32.52 -9.50 20.54
C ILE A 58 -33.41 -10.69 20.17
N LEU A 59 -34.72 -10.51 20.31
CA LEU A 59 -35.71 -11.41 19.69
C LEU A 59 -36.94 -10.66 19.15
N VAL A 60 -37.01 -9.33 19.30
CA VAL A 60 -38.13 -8.49 18.79
C VAL A 60 -37.75 -7.73 17.51
N ILE A 61 -36.47 -7.39 17.33
CA ILE A 61 -36.00 -6.60 16.17
C ILE A 61 -35.98 -7.44 14.88
N SER A 62 -35.67 -8.74 14.97
CA SER A 62 -35.61 -9.61 13.79
C SER A 62 -36.97 -9.83 13.13
N LEU A 63 -38.07 -9.74 13.89
CA LEU A 63 -39.42 -9.96 13.38
C LEU A 63 -39.97 -8.70 12.65
N LEU A 64 -39.56 -7.51 13.10
CA LEU A 64 -39.91 -6.24 12.45
C LEU A 64 -39.16 -6.02 11.12
N VAL A 65 -37.90 -6.45 11.03
CA VAL A 65 -37.10 -6.33 9.79
C VAL A 65 -37.65 -7.26 8.68
N VAL A 66 -38.10 -8.47 9.03
CA VAL A 66 -38.69 -9.41 8.05
C VAL A 66 -40.03 -8.89 7.52
N LEU A 67 -40.86 -8.27 8.38
CA LEU A 67 -42.12 -7.66 7.95
C LEU A 67 -41.91 -6.41 7.07
N ALA A 68 -40.90 -5.58 7.38
CA ALA A 68 -40.54 -4.42 6.57
C ALA A 68 -39.95 -4.83 5.19
N ALA A 69 -39.12 -5.88 5.15
CA ALA A 69 -38.56 -6.40 3.90
C ALA A 69 -39.63 -7.05 2.99
N ALA A 70 -40.57 -7.79 3.57
CA ALA A 70 -41.69 -8.38 2.83
C ALA A 70 -42.66 -7.30 2.29
N GLY A 71 -42.96 -6.26 3.08
CA GLY A 71 -43.80 -5.14 2.65
C GLY A 71 -43.15 -4.23 1.60
N GLY A 72 -41.85 -3.91 1.78
CA GLY A 72 -41.09 -3.07 0.86
C GLY A 72 -40.84 -3.72 -0.51
N GLY A 73 -40.55 -5.03 -0.51
CA GLY A 73 -40.38 -5.80 -1.75
C GLY A 73 -41.66 -5.87 -2.60
N TYR A 74 -42.83 -6.04 -1.96
CA TYR A 74 -44.12 -6.07 -2.66
C TYR A 74 -44.49 -4.71 -3.26
N TYR A 75 -44.24 -3.61 -2.55
CA TYR A 75 -44.53 -2.27 -3.03
C TYR A 75 -43.65 -1.87 -4.22
N TYR A 76 -42.35 -2.20 -4.17
CA TYR A 76 -41.41 -1.86 -5.25
C TYR A 76 -41.62 -2.70 -6.52
N TRP A 77 -42.00 -3.98 -6.38
CA TRP A 77 -42.26 -4.84 -7.53
C TRP A 77 -43.52 -4.44 -8.31
N ASN A 78 -44.50 -3.83 -7.64
CA ASN A 78 -45.76 -3.41 -8.27
C ASN A 78 -45.66 -2.08 -9.04
N GLN A 79 -44.58 -1.31 -8.91
CA GLN A 79 -44.46 0.00 -9.56
C GLN A 79 -43.64 0.00 -10.88
N ASN A 80 -42.93 -1.07 -11.23
CA ASN A 80 -41.99 -1.05 -12.36
C ASN A 80 -42.27 -2.04 -13.52
N SER A 81 -43.52 -2.44 -13.73
CA SER A 81 -43.88 -3.31 -14.86
C SER A 81 -44.72 -2.56 -15.90
N SER A 82 -44.09 -1.69 -16.69
CA SER A 82 -44.63 -1.17 -17.98
C SER A 82 -43.56 -0.42 -18.80
N GLN A 83 -42.77 -1.14 -19.62
CA GLN A 83 -42.64 -0.88 -21.07
C GLN A 83 -41.53 -1.76 -21.69
N THR A 84 -41.92 -2.46 -22.76
CA THR A 84 -41.05 -3.11 -23.73
C THR A 84 -41.48 -2.65 -25.12
N GLN A 85 -40.50 -2.41 -26.01
CA GLN A 85 -40.47 -2.42 -27.50
C GLN A 85 -39.68 -1.18 -28.02
N ALA A 86 -38.50 -1.29 -28.66
CA ALA A 86 -38.07 -1.95 -29.91
C ALA A 86 -38.26 -1.08 -31.19
N SER A 87 -37.14 -0.74 -31.87
CA SER A 87 -36.93 -0.57 -33.34
C SER A 87 -35.62 0.20 -33.60
N GLN A 88 -34.53 -0.41 -34.08
CA GLN A 88 -34.13 -0.69 -35.49
C GLN A 88 -33.51 0.49 -36.29
N SER A 89 -32.23 0.29 -36.66
CA SER A 89 -31.56 0.57 -37.95
C SER A 89 -31.51 2.02 -38.49
N THR A 90 -30.33 2.56 -38.81
CA THR A 90 -29.75 2.37 -40.16
C THR A 90 -28.26 2.74 -40.24
N LYS A 91 -27.59 1.92 -41.06
CA LYS A 91 -26.25 1.99 -41.64
C LYS A 91 -26.16 3.13 -42.67
N SER A 92 -25.02 3.83 -42.77
CA SER A 92 -24.26 3.99 -44.03
C SER A 92 -23.10 4.97 -43.95
N SER A 93 -22.06 4.58 -44.67
CA SER A 93 -20.73 5.12 -44.89
C SER A 93 -20.66 6.07 -46.10
N SER A 94 -19.44 6.55 -46.38
CA SER A 94 -18.91 7.29 -47.54
C SER A 94 -18.85 8.82 -47.35
N ASN A 95 -17.67 9.43 -47.13
CA ASN A 95 -16.49 9.58 -48.00
C ASN A 95 -16.75 10.53 -49.17
N SER A 96 -16.06 11.68 -49.20
CA SER A 96 -15.35 12.23 -50.37
C SER A 96 -15.08 13.75 -50.28
N THR A 97 -13.77 14.08 -50.33
CA THR A 97 -13.17 15.05 -51.28
C THR A 97 -13.35 16.54 -50.93
N SER A 98 -12.33 17.17 -50.33
CA SER A 98 -11.21 17.89 -50.97
C SER A 98 -11.57 19.27 -51.51
N HIS A 99 -11.08 20.29 -50.81
CA HIS A 99 -10.59 21.51 -51.45
C HIS A 99 -9.15 21.79 -50.99
N ARG A 100 -8.25 21.76 -51.98
CA ARG A 100 -6.88 22.27 -51.95
C ARG A 100 -6.90 23.79 -52.17
N GLN A 101 -6.05 24.51 -51.43
CA GLN A 101 -5.13 25.56 -51.91
C GLN A 101 -4.17 25.82 -50.74
N ALA A 102 -2.90 25.37 -50.77
CA ALA A 102 -1.76 25.96 -51.48
C ALA A 102 -1.64 27.47 -51.15
N SER A 103 -0.55 28.02 -50.61
CA SER A 103 0.90 27.78 -50.75
C SER A 103 1.56 28.64 -49.63
N GLN A 104 2.81 28.55 -49.17
CA GLN A 104 4.14 28.35 -49.78
C GLN A 104 5.13 28.23 -48.60
N HIS A 105 6.06 27.27 -48.59
CA HIS A 105 7.51 27.47 -48.87
C HIS A 105 8.25 28.22 -47.73
N SER A 106 9.26 27.67 -47.04
CA SER A 106 10.46 26.98 -47.55
C SER A 106 11.12 26.01 -46.55
N THR A 107 11.58 24.88 -47.10
CA THR A 107 12.74 24.01 -46.75
C THR A 107 13.99 24.80 -46.33
N GLN A 108 15.04 24.31 -45.68
CA GLN A 108 15.60 22.99 -45.32
C GLN A 108 16.81 23.33 -44.42
N LYS A 109 17.15 22.49 -43.42
CA LYS A 109 18.53 21.98 -43.29
C LYS A 109 18.59 20.86 -42.26
N SER A 110 18.87 19.68 -42.76
CA SER A 110 19.28 18.51 -42.02
C SER A 110 20.64 18.77 -41.38
N GLU A 111 20.75 18.53 -40.09
CA GLU A 111 22.01 18.14 -39.46
C GLU A 111 21.70 16.92 -38.59
N SER A 112 21.89 15.78 -39.24
CA SER A 112 22.24 14.52 -38.62
C SER A 112 23.51 14.72 -37.80
N SER A 113 23.36 14.89 -36.49
CA SER A 113 24.41 14.56 -35.54
C SER A 113 23.98 13.30 -34.82
N SER A 114 24.41 12.18 -35.38
CA SER A 114 24.60 10.93 -34.66
C SER A 114 25.64 11.18 -33.57
N SER A 115 25.17 11.67 -32.43
CA SER A 115 25.86 11.51 -31.17
C SER A 115 25.43 10.15 -30.65
N ASP A 116 26.35 9.20 -30.74
CA ASP A 116 26.32 7.96 -29.96
C ASP A 116 26.55 8.35 -28.48
N ASP A 117 25.55 9.03 -27.92
CA ASP A 117 25.43 9.33 -26.51
C ASP A 117 24.63 8.16 -25.96
N SER A 118 25.35 7.16 -25.47
CA SER A 118 24.74 6.09 -24.71
C SER A 118 24.19 6.72 -23.43
N VAL A 119 22.97 7.26 -23.52
CA VAL A 119 22.19 7.66 -22.35
C VAL A 119 22.07 6.38 -21.53
N GLU A 120 22.88 6.28 -20.48
CA GLU A 120 22.80 5.17 -19.55
C GLU A 120 21.35 5.14 -19.04
N GLU A 121 20.63 4.10 -19.47
CA GLU A 121 19.25 3.92 -19.07
C GLU A 121 19.23 3.77 -17.55
N VAL A 122 18.60 4.73 -16.87
CA VAL A 122 18.50 4.71 -15.41
C VAL A 122 17.75 3.46 -14.99
N LYS A 123 18.44 2.57 -14.26
CA LYS A 123 17.87 1.34 -13.70
C LYS A 123 18.07 1.29 -12.20
N LEU A 124 17.18 0.57 -11.53
CA LEU A 124 17.34 0.16 -10.15
C LEU A 124 18.15 -1.13 -10.09
N SER A 125 19.08 -1.23 -9.13
CA SER A 125 19.75 -2.49 -8.80
C SER A 125 18.85 -3.34 -7.89
N ASN A 126 19.22 -4.59 -7.59
CA ASN A 126 18.48 -5.39 -6.61
C ASN A 126 18.79 -4.98 -5.15
N ASP A 127 19.92 -4.32 -4.91
CA ASP A 127 20.37 -3.88 -3.60
C ASP A 127 20.00 -2.41 -3.32
N ILE A 128 18.71 -2.11 -3.44
CA ILE A 128 18.18 -0.77 -3.13
C ILE A 128 18.00 -0.60 -1.61
N GLY A 129 18.42 0.57 -1.11
CA GLY A 129 18.29 0.94 0.30
C GLY A 129 16.83 1.21 0.73
N PRO A 130 16.57 1.50 2.02
CA PRO A 130 15.20 1.63 2.53
C PRO A 130 14.36 2.74 1.88
N LYS A 131 14.96 3.90 1.61
CA LYS A 131 14.26 5.01 0.94
C LYS A 131 13.85 4.66 -0.48
N GLU A 132 14.78 4.08 -1.23
CA GLU A 132 14.54 3.64 -2.62
C GLU A 132 13.56 2.46 -2.66
N SER A 133 13.61 1.56 -1.67
CA SER A 133 12.63 0.49 -1.50
C SER A 133 11.22 1.04 -1.27
N ALA A 134 11.05 2.00 -0.36
CA ALA A 134 9.74 2.60 -0.10
C ALA A 134 9.19 3.33 -1.33
N ALA A 135 10.04 4.09 -2.05
CA ALA A 135 9.65 4.73 -3.30
C ALA A 135 9.28 3.71 -4.39
N ALA A 136 10.03 2.62 -4.51
CA ALA A 136 9.76 1.53 -5.46
C ALA A 136 8.42 0.86 -5.18
N VAL A 137 8.15 0.48 -3.93
CA VAL A 137 6.86 -0.09 -3.51
C VAL A 137 5.72 0.88 -3.83
N THR A 138 5.91 2.16 -3.53
CA THR A 138 4.89 3.20 -3.76
C THR A 138 4.55 3.34 -5.24
N TYR A 139 5.56 3.44 -6.11
CA TYR A 139 5.34 3.48 -7.55
C TYR A 139 4.72 2.21 -8.09
N PHE A 140 5.24 1.05 -7.69
CA PHE A 140 4.72 -0.22 -8.15
C PHE A 140 3.25 -0.39 -7.77
N ALA A 141 2.88 -0.12 -6.52
CA ALA A 141 1.50 -0.18 -6.05
C ALA A 141 0.58 0.79 -6.81
N ALA A 142 1.02 2.04 -7.00
CA ALA A 142 0.27 3.04 -7.75
C ALA A 142 0.05 2.67 -9.22
N LYS A 143 1.03 2.02 -9.86
CA LYS A 143 0.95 1.60 -11.27
C LYS A 143 0.18 0.31 -11.49
N ASN A 144 -0.01 -0.48 -10.43
CA ASN A 144 -0.89 -1.65 -10.41
C ASN A 144 -2.29 -1.31 -9.85
N ASP A 145 -2.66 -0.03 -9.82
CA ASP A 145 -3.97 0.46 -9.38
C ASP A 145 -4.40 -0.04 -7.98
N ILE A 146 -3.45 -0.22 -7.07
CA ILE A 146 -3.75 -0.55 -5.67
C ILE A 146 -4.35 0.69 -5.00
N ASP A 147 -5.53 0.52 -4.42
CA ASP A 147 -6.32 1.63 -3.90
C ASP A 147 -5.57 2.46 -2.84
N GLY A 148 -5.73 3.78 -2.90
CA GLY A 148 -5.05 4.76 -2.05
C GLY A 148 -3.58 5.06 -2.39
N TRP A 149 -2.88 4.24 -3.17
CA TRP A 149 -1.43 4.43 -3.44
C TRP A 149 -1.13 5.48 -4.51
N LYS A 150 -2.08 5.78 -5.41
CA LYS A 150 -1.84 6.62 -6.58
C LYS A 150 -1.44 8.07 -6.24
N SER A 151 -1.99 8.65 -5.17
CA SER A 151 -1.64 10.01 -4.74
C SER A 151 -0.21 10.09 -4.19
N MET A 152 0.29 9.01 -3.59
CA MET A 152 1.58 8.96 -2.90
C MET A 152 2.77 9.18 -3.84
N THR A 153 2.66 8.87 -5.13
CA THR A 153 3.73 9.15 -6.11
C THR A 153 3.98 10.64 -6.33
N ASN A 154 3.02 11.50 -5.95
CA ASN A 154 3.11 12.95 -6.09
C ASN A 154 3.49 13.65 -4.78
N SER A 155 3.67 12.90 -3.69
CA SER A 155 4.01 13.44 -2.38
C SER A 155 5.26 14.33 -2.44
N ASN A 156 5.27 15.38 -1.62
CA ASN A 156 6.44 16.24 -1.43
C ASN A 156 7.29 15.80 -0.23
N ASP A 157 6.70 15.07 0.71
CA ASP A 157 7.36 14.42 1.84
C ASP A 157 6.70 13.07 2.07
N LEU A 158 7.22 12.04 1.39
CA LEU A 158 6.69 10.69 1.49
C LEU A 158 7.20 10.07 2.79
N LYS A 159 6.36 10.08 3.82
CA LYS A 159 6.71 9.55 5.13
C LYS A 159 6.53 8.03 5.17
N VAL A 160 7.51 7.38 5.78
CA VAL A 160 7.54 5.96 6.05
C VAL A 160 7.72 5.76 7.54
N ASP A 161 6.64 5.40 8.23
CA ASP A 161 6.68 5.13 9.66
C ASP A 161 6.96 3.64 9.88
N LEU A 162 8.07 3.34 10.57
CA LEU A 162 8.48 1.98 10.91
C LEU A 162 7.69 1.49 12.13
N SER A 163 6.60 0.76 11.90
CA SER A 163 5.70 0.31 12.96
C SER A 163 6.02 -1.12 13.44
N THR A 164 6.08 -1.28 14.76
CA THR A 164 6.04 -2.56 15.47
C THR A 164 4.83 -2.66 16.40
N ASP A 165 3.76 -1.92 16.07
CA ASP A 165 2.49 -1.98 16.78
C ASP A 165 1.84 -3.36 16.61
N ASP A 166 1.51 -4.01 17.73
CA ASP A 166 0.97 -5.37 17.73
C ASP A 166 -0.42 -5.44 17.10
N ASP A 167 -1.27 -4.42 17.31
CA ASP A 167 -2.62 -4.37 16.74
C ASP A 167 -2.56 -4.34 15.22
N LEU A 168 -1.69 -3.49 14.65
CA LEU A 168 -1.42 -3.51 13.22
C LEU A 168 -0.84 -4.85 12.78
N LEU A 169 0.25 -5.32 13.38
CA LEU A 169 0.94 -6.53 12.91
C LEU A 169 0.05 -7.78 12.98
N ASN A 170 -0.72 -7.96 14.05
CA ASN A 170 -1.62 -9.10 14.21
C ASN A 170 -2.79 -9.06 13.22
N SER A 171 -3.16 -7.87 12.73
CA SER A 171 -4.15 -7.73 11.67
C SER A 171 -3.62 -8.09 10.27
N LEU A 172 -2.31 -8.23 10.07
CA LEU A 172 -1.71 -8.58 8.78
C LEU A 172 -1.45 -10.09 8.68
N SER A 173 -1.94 -10.72 7.63
CA SER A 173 -1.66 -12.14 7.35
C SER A 173 -0.18 -12.46 7.12
N ALA A 174 0.59 -11.51 6.56
CA ALA A 174 2.04 -11.59 6.43
C ALA A 174 2.71 -10.41 7.16
N THR A 175 3.22 -10.68 8.36
CA THR A 175 3.81 -9.70 9.27
C THR A 175 5.22 -9.24 8.89
N GLY A 176 5.79 -9.80 7.81
CA GLY A 176 7.19 -9.61 7.50
C GLY A 176 8.09 -10.16 8.61
N GLN A 177 9.22 -9.50 8.78
CA GLN A 177 10.14 -9.72 9.89
C GLN A 177 9.69 -8.98 11.17
N GLY A 178 8.39 -9.01 11.49
CA GLY A 178 7.77 -8.36 12.65
C GLY A 178 7.81 -6.85 12.59
N MET A 179 7.67 -6.27 11.40
CA MET A 179 7.67 -4.83 11.22
C MET A 179 6.92 -4.43 9.95
N ALA A 180 6.07 -3.42 10.09
CA ALA A 180 5.29 -2.82 9.02
C ALA A 180 5.85 -1.45 8.64
N TYR A 181 5.77 -1.12 7.37
CA TYR A 181 6.16 0.16 6.80
C TYR A 181 4.90 0.90 6.38
N VAL A 182 4.52 1.93 7.11
CA VAL A 182 3.29 2.70 6.86
C VAL A 182 3.60 3.90 6.00
N ILE A 183 2.92 4.03 4.87
CA ILE A 183 3.14 5.10 3.88
C ILE A 183 2.09 6.21 4.04
N SER A 184 2.56 7.45 4.07
CA SER A 184 1.71 8.64 4.10
C SER A 184 2.34 9.82 3.37
N ASP A 185 1.51 10.76 2.91
CA ASP A 185 1.94 12.06 2.39
C ASP A 185 1.88 13.08 3.53
N ASP A 186 3.04 13.53 4.01
CA ASP A 186 3.15 14.42 5.18
C ASP A 186 2.41 13.90 6.44
N GLY A 187 2.25 12.58 6.58
CA GLY A 187 1.52 11.97 7.71
C GLY A 187 0.04 11.70 7.44
N ASN A 188 -0.46 12.03 6.24
CA ASN A 188 -1.81 11.77 5.81
C ASN A 188 -1.86 10.69 4.71
N SER A 189 -2.62 9.63 4.94
CA SER A 189 -2.86 8.55 3.97
C SER A 189 -4.27 8.58 3.35
N GLY A 190 -5.06 9.60 3.69
CA GLY A 190 -6.45 9.74 3.25
C GLY A 190 -7.41 8.83 4.02
N ASP A 191 -8.32 8.19 3.30
CA ASP A 191 -9.29 7.23 3.81
C ASP A 191 -8.75 5.80 3.90
N ARG A 192 -7.45 5.62 3.63
CA ARG A 192 -6.79 4.32 3.60
C ARG A 192 -5.57 4.34 4.53
N LYS A 193 -5.23 3.18 5.09
CA LYS A 193 -3.93 2.96 5.75
C LYS A 193 -3.07 2.12 4.81
N LEU A 194 -2.05 2.74 4.24
CA LEU A 194 -1.17 2.13 3.24
C LEU A 194 0.01 1.48 3.95
N VAL A 195 0.17 0.18 3.77
CA VAL A 195 1.16 -0.60 4.53
C VAL A 195 1.86 -1.56 3.60
N TYR A 196 3.15 -1.77 3.79
CA TYR A 196 3.83 -2.95 3.28
C TYR A 196 4.69 -3.63 4.34
N THR A 197 4.94 -4.92 4.17
CA THR A 197 5.88 -5.70 4.98
C THR A 197 6.92 -6.36 4.08
N ILE A 198 8.05 -6.74 4.68
CA ILE A 198 9.14 -7.46 3.99
C ILE A 198 9.42 -8.74 4.76
N ASP A 199 9.25 -9.88 4.10
CA ASP A 199 9.55 -11.20 4.65
C ASP A 199 11.07 -11.47 4.66
N LYS A 200 11.47 -12.62 5.20
CA LYS A 200 12.88 -12.99 5.33
C LYS A 200 13.54 -13.33 3.98
N ASP A 201 12.75 -13.73 3.00
CA ASP A 201 13.14 -14.05 1.63
C ASP A 201 13.02 -12.85 0.67
N ASP A 202 12.91 -11.64 1.21
CA ASP A 202 12.70 -10.38 0.47
C ASP A 202 11.39 -10.32 -0.31
N THR A 203 10.38 -11.13 0.04
CA THR A 203 9.01 -10.95 -0.45
C THR A 203 8.40 -9.66 0.12
N ILE A 204 7.86 -8.82 -0.76
CA ILE A 204 7.12 -7.61 -0.43
C ILE A 204 5.63 -7.93 -0.41
N ASN A 205 4.98 -7.66 0.71
CA ASN A 205 3.52 -7.78 0.86
C ASN A 205 2.92 -6.37 0.96
N ILE A 206 2.06 -5.99 0.01
CA ILE A 206 1.47 -4.66 -0.12
C ILE A 206 0.01 -4.72 0.29
N TYR A 207 -0.38 -3.85 1.22
CA TYR A 207 -1.73 -3.74 1.77
C TYR A 207 -2.32 -2.36 1.50
N SER A 208 -3.65 -2.33 1.40
CA SER A 208 -4.44 -1.10 1.43
C SER A 208 -5.62 -1.33 2.36
N LEU A 209 -5.47 -0.90 3.61
CA LEU A 209 -6.48 -1.11 4.64
C LEU A 209 -7.44 0.09 4.67
N PRO A 210 -8.68 -0.08 5.16
CA PRO A 210 -9.48 1.07 5.59
C PRO A 210 -8.71 1.91 6.63
N SER A 211 -8.91 3.23 6.66
CA SER A 211 -8.30 4.08 7.68
C SER A 211 -8.73 3.69 9.11
N ASP A 212 -9.92 3.12 9.24
CA ASP A 212 -10.54 2.60 10.46
C ASP A 212 -10.49 1.05 10.54
N TYR A 213 -9.44 0.43 9.99
CA TYR A 213 -9.26 -1.03 10.02
C TYR A 213 -9.49 -1.64 11.41
N ASP A 214 -10.06 -2.85 11.43
CA ASP A 214 -10.33 -3.60 12.65
C ASP A 214 -9.10 -4.42 13.04
N PRO A 215 -8.47 -4.17 14.21
CA PRO A 215 -7.27 -4.90 14.64
C PRO A 215 -7.54 -6.38 14.95
N ASP A 216 -8.80 -6.76 15.19
CA ASP A 216 -9.19 -8.16 15.42
C ASP A 216 -9.41 -8.94 14.10
N SER A 217 -9.41 -8.26 12.96
CA SER A 217 -9.55 -8.83 11.62
C SER A 217 -8.21 -9.16 10.99
N THR A 218 -8.16 -10.21 10.14
CA THR A 218 -6.95 -10.57 9.37
C THR A 218 -7.08 -10.14 7.92
N TYR A 219 -6.22 -9.21 7.49
CA TYR A 219 -6.14 -8.68 6.14
C TYR A 219 -5.11 -9.42 5.30
N GLN A 220 -5.49 -9.75 4.07
CA GLN A 220 -4.61 -10.32 3.06
C GLN A 220 -3.89 -9.19 2.30
N PRO A 221 -2.64 -9.39 1.86
CA PRO A 221 -2.00 -8.42 0.98
C PRO A 221 -2.77 -8.35 -0.34
N VAL A 222 -2.96 -7.13 -0.85
CA VAL A 222 -3.52 -6.91 -2.19
C VAL A 222 -2.56 -7.43 -3.25
N LYS A 223 -1.25 -7.36 -2.96
CA LYS A 223 -0.20 -7.91 -3.81
C LYS A 223 0.95 -8.44 -2.96
N SER A 224 1.46 -9.62 -3.32
CA SER A 224 2.67 -10.21 -2.74
C SER A 224 3.59 -10.66 -3.88
N LEU A 225 4.88 -10.29 -3.82
CA LEU A 225 5.87 -10.62 -4.84
C LEU A 225 7.31 -10.46 -4.31
N PRO A 226 8.29 -11.19 -4.86
CA PRO A 226 9.71 -10.95 -4.57
C PRO A 226 10.12 -9.51 -4.88
N LYS A 227 10.97 -8.92 -4.04
CA LYS A 227 11.54 -7.58 -4.27
C LYS A 227 12.24 -7.47 -5.63
N ALA A 228 12.92 -8.53 -6.08
CA ALA A 228 13.60 -8.55 -7.38
C ALA A 228 12.61 -8.40 -8.54
N ASP A 229 11.49 -9.12 -8.52
CA ASP A 229 10.45 -9.05 -9.57
C ASP A 229 9.79 -7.67 -9.61
N MET A 230 9.59 -7.04 -8.44
CA MET A 230 9.12 -5.64 -8.37
C MET A 230 10.11 -4.68 -9.05
N ILE A 231 11.42 -4.87 -8.81
CA ILE A 231 12.49 -4.05 -9.38
C ILE A 231 12.59 -4.25 -10.90
N GLU A 232 12.52 -5.50 -11.36
CA GLU A 232 12.47 -5.85 -12.78
C GLU A 232 11.28 -5.17 -13.46
N SER A 233 10.08 -5.29 -12.88
CA SER A 233 8.88 -4.61 -13.38
C SER A 233 9.06 -3.09 -13.46
N ILE A 234 9.66 -2.45 -12.45
CA ILE A 234 9.93 -1.01 -12.48
C ILE A 234 10.91 -0.63 -13.60
N ASN A 235 11.94 -1.44 -13.82
CA ASN A 235 12.95 -1.20 -14.85
C ASN A 235 12.35 -1.39 -16.26
N ASP A 236 11.61 -2.48 -16.48
CA ASP A 236 10.99 -2.83 -17.77
C ASP A 236 9.95 -1.80 -18.22
N HIS A 237 9.27 -1.15 -17.27
CA HIS A 237 8.31 -0.08 -17.56
C HIS A 237 8.95 1.32 -17.53
N HIS A 238 10.28 1.41 -17.43
CA HIS A 238 11.06 2.66 -17.38
C HIS A 238 10.65 3.61 -16.24
N TYR A 239 10.22 3.07 -15.10
CA TYR A 239 9.82 3.86 -13.92
C TYR A 239 10.97 4.18 -12.97
N ALA A 240 12.16 3.61 -13.18
CA ALA A 240 13.32 3.78 -12.30
C ALA A 240 13.70 5.25 -12.05
N PHE A 241 13.66 6.11 -13.06
CA PHE A 241 13.91 7.54 -12.89
C PHE A 241 12.89 8.21 -11.96
N ALA A 242 11.61 7.85 -12.13
CA ALA A 242 10.52 8.39 -11.31
C ALA A 242 10.64 7.92 -9.85
N VAL A 243 11.04 6.66 -9.65
CA VAL A 243 11.35 6.09 -8.32
C VAL A 243 12.48 6.85 -7.65
N LYS A 244 13.60 7.07 -8.34
CA LYS A 244 14.74 7.84 -7.79
C LYS A 244 14.35 9.26 -7.41
N LYS A 245 13.52 9.94 -8.21
CA LYS A 245 13.01 11.27 -7.88
C LYS A 245 12.13 11.28 -6.63
N LEU A 246 11.32 10.23 -6.41
CA LEU A 246 10.49 10.12 -5.20
C LEU A 246 11.31 9.72 -3.98
N GLN A 247 12.34 8.87 -4.14
CA GLN A 247 13.26 8.50 -3.07
C GLN A 247 13.86 9.73 -2.37
N ASP A 248 14.20 10.78 -3.13
CA ASP A 248 14.77 12.02 -2.57
C ASP A 248 13.80 12.75 -1.63
N LYS A 249 12.50 12.46 -1.77
CA LYS A 249 11.42 12.98 -0.92
C LYS A 249 11.01 12.03 0.20
N VAL A 250 11.66 10.87 0.33
CA VAL A 250 11.31 9.89 1.37
C VAL A 250 11.92 10.27 2.71
N THR A 251 11.08 10.33 3.73
CA THR A 251 11.47 10.48 5.13
C THR A 251 11.07 9.23 5.90
N ILE A 252 12.04 8.60 6.57
CA ILE A 252 11.78 7.38 7.36
C ILE A 252 11.81 7.72 8.84
N ASN A 253 10.69 7.48 9.52
CA ASN A 253 10.53 7.71 10.95
C ASN A 253 10.49 6.38 11.70
N GLN A 254 10.71 6.49 13.01
CA GLN A 254 10.57 5.39 13.96
C GLN A 254 9.59 5.82 15.04
#